data_AF-A0A830CRD8-F1
#
_entry.id   AF-A0A830CRD8-F1
#
_cell.length_a   1.000
_cell.length_b   1.000
_cell.length_c   1.000
_cell.angle_alpha   90.00
_cell.angle_beta   90.00
_cell.angle_gamma   90.00
#
_symmetry.space_group_name_H-M   'P 1'
#
loop_
_entity.id
_entity.type
_entity.pdbx_description
1 polymer ?
#
loop_
_entity_poly.entity_id
_entity_poly.type
_entity_poly.pdbx_seq_one_letter_code
_entity_poly.pdbx_strand_id
1 'polypeptide(L)'
;MEEIQKLLVSAARDCVPQDRNSFVEFQSNTGVEVCTFRLIVKNASSLLDDRDPIKSEAEAKLDDLIRSFSSLNGMARERGIQLTSNRQKVADALKDTISSLNEFEQGIKDCLQI
;
A
#
# COMPACT_ATOMS: atom_id res chain seq x y z
N MET A 1 -21.75 4.70 5.13
CA MET A 1 -21.19 4.14 3.88
C MET A 1 -20.33 5.16 3.15
N GLU A 2 -20.83 6.38 2.94
CA GLU A 2 -20.05 7.47 2.35
C GLU A 2 -18.79 7.83 3.18
N GLU A 3 -18.88 7.78 4.51
CA GLU A 3 -17.74 7.96 5.41
C GLU A 3 -16.68 6.86 5.28
N ILE A 4 -17.11 5.60 5.19
CA ILE A 4 -16.20 4.45 4.95
C ILE A 4 -15.51 4.64 3.60
N GLN A 5 -16.24 5.05 2.57
CA GLN A 5 -15.65 5.32 1.26
C GLN A 5 -14.62 6.46 1.31
N LYS A 6 -14.90 7.55 2.05
CA LYS A 6 -13.94 8.64 2.29
C LYS A 6 -12.68 8.14 3.00
N LEU A 7 -12.84 7.31 4.03
CA LEU A 7 -11.73 6.72 4.78
C LEU A 7 -10.88 5.79 3.89
N LEU A 8 -11.51 4.94 3.07
CA LEU A 8 -10.82 4.06 2.12
C LEU A 8 -10.02 4.85 1.08
N VAL A 9 -10.63 5.89 0.50
CA VAL A 9 -9.97 6.78 -0.45
C VAL A 9 -8.83 7.56 0.23
N SER A 10 -8.99 7.94 1.49
CA SER A 10 -7.93 8.62 2.26
C SER A 10 -6.75 7.71 2.53
N ALA A 11 -6.99 6.47 2.96
CA ALA A 11 -5.94 5.49 3.25
C ALA A 11 -5.14 5.11 1.99
N ALA A 12 -5.80 5.06 0.82
CA ALA A 12 -5.16 4.80 -0.45
C ALA A 12 -4.23 5.92 -0.96
N ARG A 13 -4.16 7.08 -0.29
CA ARG A 13 -3.25 8.18 -0.67
C ARG A 13 -1.80 7.93 -0.22
N ASP A 14 -1.59 7.09 0.78
CA ASP A 14 -0.25 6.85 1.35
C ASP A 14 0.63 5.98 0.43
N CYS A 15 0.01 5.18 -0.45
CA CYS A 15 0.61 4.64 -1.67
C CYS A 15 -0.43 4.66 -2.79
N VAL A 16 -0.32 5.67 -3.66
CA VAL A 16 -1.14 5.74 -4.86
C VAL A 16 -0.64 4.65 -5.82
N PRO A 17 -1.50 3.71 -6.26
CA PRO A 17 -1.16 2.78 -7.33
C PRO A 17 -0.87 3.57 -8.60
N GLN A 18 0.17 3.19 -9.34
CA GLN A 18 0.44 3.73 -10.68
C GLN A 18 -0.76 3.46 -11.60
N ASP A 19 -1.70 4.39 -11.67
CA ASP A 19 -2.70 4.43 -12.74
C ASP A 19 -1.95 4.75 -14.04
N ARG A 20 -1.82 3.76 -14.94
CA ARG A 20 -1.13 3.78 -16.26
C ARG A 20 -1.49 4.94 -17.22
N ASN A 21 -2.38 5.86 -16.83
CA ASN A 21 -2.86 6.98 -17.64
C ASN A 21 -3.21 8.22 -16.78
N SER A 22 -2.64 8.33 -15.57
CA SER A 22 -2.95 9.42 -14.64
C SER A 22 -1.92 10.54 -14.76
N PHE A 23 -2.36 11.80 -14.60
CA PHE A 23 -1.48 12.97 -14.43
C PHE A 23 -0.42 12.79 -13.33
N VAL A 24 -0.66 11.85 -12.41
CA VAL A 24 0.29 11.38 -11.38
C VAL A 24 1.52 10.68 -11.99
N GLU A 25 1.42 10.02 -13.14
CA GLU A 25 2.54 9.40 -13.87
C GLU A 25 3.52 10.45 -14.44
N PHE A 26 3.03 11.65 -14.75
CA PHE A 26 3.88 12.76 -15.16
C PHE A 26 4.62 13.35 -13.94
N GLN A 27 3.96 13.39 -12.77
CA GLN A 27 4.58 13.84 -11.53
C GLN A 27 5.55 12.81 -10.92
N SER A 28 5.32 11.51 -11.14
CA SER A 28 6.21 10.43 -10.72
C SER A 28 7.54 10.47 -11.46
N ASN A 29 7.53 10.78 -12.76
CA ASN A 29 8.74 11.02 -13.56
C ASN A 29 9.52 12.28 -13.14
N THR A 30 8.89 13.21 -12.41
CA THR A 30 9.54 14.41 -11.83
C THR A 30 9.95 14.25 -10.36
N GLY A 31 9.88 13.03 -9.80
CA GLY A 31 10.34 12.74 -8.44
C GLY A 31 9.29 12.94 -7.34
N VAL A 32 8.00 12.95 -7.68
CA VAL A 32 6.90 13.09 -6.69
C VAL A 32 5.90 11.95 -6.85
N GLU A 33 6.38 10.71 -6.70
CA GLU A 33 5.53 9.57 -6.31
C GLU A 33 5.96 9.12 -4.91
N VAL A 34 5.28 9.64 -3.88
CA VAL A 34 5.63 9.39 -2.48
C VAL A 34 4.74 8.27 -1.96
N CYS A 35 5.10 7.02 -2.25
CA CYS A 35 4.66 5.92 -1.41
C CYS A 35 5.49 6.01 -0.13
N THR A 36 4.94 6.63 0.91
CA THR A 36 5.66 6.89 2.18
C THR A 36 6.28 5.60 2.73
N PHE A 37 5.57 4.47 2.56
CA PHE A 37 6.05 3.14 2.92
C PHE A 37 7.37 2.75 2.21
N ARG A 38 7.62 3.20 0.97
CA ARG A 38 8.89 2.97 0.26
C ARG A 38 10.05 3.74 0.88
N LEU A 39 9.80 4.96 1.36
CA LEU A 39 10.81 5.73 2.10
C LEU A 39 11.12 5.04 3.44
N ILE A 40 10.10 4.52 4.13
CA ILE A 40 10.28 3.78 5.37
C ILE A 40 11.15 2.54 5.15
N VAL A 41 10.87 1.72 4.13
CA VAL A 41 11.71 0.53 3.81
C VAL A 41 13.14 0.93 3.47
N LYS A 42 13.33 1.96 2.63
CA LYS A 42 14.68 2.43 2.28
C LYS A 42 15.46 2.90 3.50
N ASN A 43 14.81 3.62 4.41
CA ASN A 43 15.46 4.10 5.63
C ASN A 43 15.77 2.95 6.58
N ALA A 44 14.82 2.03 6.83
CA ALA A 44 15.03 0.90 7.73
C ALA A 44 16.11 -0.06 7.20
N SER A 45 16.03 -0.44 5.92
CA SER A 45 17.00 -1.34 5.29
C SER A 45 18.38 -0.73 5.03
N SER A 46 18.55 0.59 5.21
CA SER A 46 19.86 1.25 5.09
C SER A 46 20.85 0.84 6.19
N LEU A 47 20.35 0.20 7.26
CA LEU A 47 21.16 -0.36 8.34
C LEU A 47 21.73 -1.74 7.99
N LEU A 48 21.24 -2.37 6.93
CA LEU A 48 21.64 -3.71 6.50
C LEU A 48 22.65 -3.64 5.35
N ASP A 49 23.41 -4.72 5.18
CA ASP A 49 24.26 -4.90 4.01
C ASP A 49 23.43 -4.98 2.72
N ASP A 50 24.01 -4.53 1.60
CA ASP A 50 23.30 -4.50 0.31
C ASP A 50 22.82 -5.88 -0.18
N ARG A 51 23.43 -6.96 0.30
CA ARG A 51 23.07 -8.34 -0.03
C ARG A 51 22.32 -9.06 1.09
N ASP A 52 21.89 -8.32 2.12
CA ASP A 52 21.13 -8.91 3.21
C ASP A 52 19.75 -9.37 2.70
N PRO A 53 19.39 -10.66 2.88
CA PRO A 53 18.09 -11.17 2.44
C PRO A 53 16.90 -10.44 3.06
N ILE A 54 17.05 -9.88 4.27
CA ILE A 54 15.99 -9.13 4.96
C ILE A 54 15.57 -7.90 4.16
N LYS A 55 16.51 -7.25 3.46
CA LYS A 55 16.23 -6.10 2.58
C LYS A 55 15.28 -6.49 1.44
N SER A 56 15.57 -7.61 0.78
CA SER A 56 14.71 -8.13 -0.29
C SER A 56 13.35 -8.61 0.20
N GLU A 57 13.28 -9.15 1.42
CA GLU A 57 12.01 -9.56 2.04
C GLU A 57 11.14 -8.35 2.42
N ALA A 58 11.74 -7.30 2.98
CA ALA A 58 11.04 -6.04 3.30
C ALA A 58 10.50 -5.35 2.04
N GLU A 59 11.24 -5.40 0.92
CA GLU A 59 10.76 -4.92 -0.38
C GLU A 59 9.59 -5.74 -0.91
N ALA A 60 9.63 -7.08 -0.78
CA ALA A 60 8.51 -7.94 -1.17
C ALA A 60 7.24 -7.65 -0.35
N LYS A 61 7.37 -7.52 0.98
CA LYS A 61 6.28 -7.15 1.89
C LYS A 61 5.67 -5.79 1.54
N LEU A 62 6.49 -4.82 1.13
CA LEU A 62 6.02 -3.52 0.62
C LEU A 62 5.22 -3.67 -0.67
N ASP A 63 5.69 -4.48 -1.63
CA ASP A 63 4.98 -4.69 -2.88
C ASP A 63 3.61 -5.35 -2.66
N ASP A 64 3.51 -6.28 -1.72
CA ASP A 64 2.23 -6.90 -1.32
C ASP A 64 1.30 -5.90 -0.63
N LEU A 65 1.82 -5.03 0.25
CA LEU A 65 1.05 -3.94 0.84
C LEU A 65 0.49 -2.98 -0.23
N ILE A 66 1.31 -2.60 -1.21
CA ILE A 66 0.89 -1.74 -2.33
C ILE A 66 -0.22 -2.42 -3.14
N ARG A 67 -0.10 -3.72 -3.44
CA ARG A 67 -1.13 -4.47 -4.17
C ARG A 67 -2.46 -4.51 -3.40
N SER A 68 -2.41 -4.75 -2.09
CA SER A 68 -3.61 -4.77 -1.23
C SER A 68 -4.32 -3.42 -1.21
N PHE A 69 -3.59 -2.31 -1.03
CA PHE A 69 -4.15 -0.96 -1.12
C PHE A 69 -4.70 -0.64 -2.51
N SER A 70 -4.03 -1.08 -3.57
CA SER A 70 -4.48 -0.89 -4.96
C SER A 70 -5.83 -1.57 -5.21
N SER A 71 -5.96 -2.81 -4.75
CA SER A 71 -7.20 -3.60 -4.82
C SER A 71 -8.34 -2.89 -4.06
N LEU A 72 -8.07 -2.50 -2.81
CA LEU A 72 -9.04 -1.82 -1.95
C LEU A 72 -9.49 -0.47 -2.53
N ASN A 73 -8.56 0.30 -3.09
CA ASN A 73 -8.85 1.58 -3.74
C ASN A 73 -9.67 1.41 -5.03
N GLY A 74 -9.36 0.38 -5.84
CA GLY A 74 -10.16 0.03 -7.01
C GLY A 74 -11.63 -0.19 -6.67
N MET A 75 -11.89 -0.95 -5.60
CA MET A 75 -13.24 -1.19 -5.08
C MET A 75 -13.91 0.09 -4.55
N ALA A 76 -13.15 1.04 -3.99
CA ALA A 76 -13.68 2.30 -3.48
C ALA A 76 -13.98 3.33 -4.58
N ARG A 77 -13.27 3.27 -5.73
CA ARG A 77 -13.37 4.21 -6.87
C ARG A 77 -14.37 3.79 -7.94
N GLU A 78 -14.79 2.52 -8.00
CA GLU A 78 -15.91 2.09 -8.85
C GLU A 78 -17.19 2.85 -8.46
N ARG A 79 -17.44 3.98 -9.13
CA ARG A 79 -18.68 4.76 -9.00
C ARG A 79 -19.86 3.85 -9.34
N GLY A 80 -20.66 3.49 -8.34
CA GLY A 80 -21.98 2.91 -8.56
C GLY A 80 -22.16 1.44 -8.17
N ILE A 81 -21.15 0.76 -7.61
CA ILE A 81 -21.47 -0.47 -6.90
C ILE A 81 -22.00 -0.07 -5.53
N GLN A 82 -23.28 -0.38 -5.32
CA GLN A 82 -23.85 -0.55 -3.99
C GLN A 82 -22.81 -1.25 -3.08
N LEU A 83 -22.06 -0.49 -2.29
CA LEU A 83 -21.12 -1.00 -1.30
C LEU A 83 -21.81 -1.99 -0.34
N THR A 84 -23.16 -1.98 -0.33
CA THR A 84 -24.07 -2.93 0.31
C THR A 84 -24.10 -4.33 -0.33
N SER A 85 -24.02 -4.48 -1.66
CA SER A 85 -24.04 -5.80 -2.34
C SER A 85 -22.67 -6.47 -2.42
N ASN A 86 -21.57 -5.72 -2.29
CA ASN A 86 -20.20 -6.25 -2.21
C ASN A 86 -19.56 -6.09 -0.83
N ARG A 87 -20.36 -5.90 0.24
CA ARG A 87 -19.86 -5.65 1.60
C ARG A 87 -18.87 -6.72 2.08
N GLN A 88 -19.13 -7.99 1.77
CA GLN A 88 -18.24 -9.08 2.13
C GLN A 88 -16.89 -8.96 1.42
N LYS A 89 -16.88 -8.73 0.11
CA LYS A 89 -15.63 -8.54 -0.66
C LYS A 89 -14.81 -7.35 -0.17
N VAL A 90 -15.47 -6.23 0.18
CA VAL A 90 -14.81 -5.06 0.75
C VAL A 90 -14.24 -5.38 2.13
N ALA A 91 -14.96 -6.13 2.96
CA ALA A 91 -14.47 -6.57 4.26
C ALA A 91 -13.28 -7.53 4.14
N ASP A 92 -13.32 -8.46 3.20
CA ASP A 92 -12.23 -9.39 2.91
C ASP A 92 -10.99 -8.62 2.42
N ALA A 93 -11.15 -7.72 1.43
CA ALA A 93 -10.06 -6.88 0.94
C ALA A 93 -9.47 -5.95 2.02
N LEU A 94 -10.30 -5.43 2.91
CA LEU A 94 -9.84 -4.64 4.06
C LEU A 94 -9.03 -5.52 5.03
N LYS A 95 -9.50 -6.74 5.31
CA LYS A 95 -8.79 -7.70 6.17
C LYS A 95 -7.44 -8.07 5.56
N ASP A 96 -7.38 -8.32 4.25
CA ASP A 96 -6.15 -8.62 3.52
C ASP A 96 -5.19 -7.43 3.61
N THR A 97 -5.69 -6.21 3.43
CA THR A 97 -4.88 -4.98 3.55
C THR A 97 -4.31 -4.80 4.96
N ILE A 98 -5.11 -5.06 6.00
CA ILE A 98 -4.62 -5.04 7.40
C ILE A 98 -3.56 -6.12 7.62
N SER A 99 -3.75 -7.33 7.06
CA SER A 99 -2.76 -8.41 7.16
C SER A 99 -1.43 -8.00 6.50
N SER A 100 -1.48 -7.48 5.27
CA SER A 100 -0.28 -6.99 4.57
C SER A 100 0.39 -5.84 5.33
N LEU A 101 -0.39 -4.98 6.01
CA LEU A 101 0.18 -3.89 6.82
C LEU A 101 0.94 -4.42 8.04
N ASN A 102 0.41 -5.46 8.70
CA ASN A 102 1.11 -6.11 9.81
C ASN A 102 2.39 -6.81 9.34
N GLU A 103 2.35 -7.48 8.18
CA GLU A 103 3.52 -8.11 7.58
C GLU A 103 4.57 -7.07 7.19
N PHE A 104 4.14 -5.95 6.61
CA PHE A 104 4.99 -4.80 6.33
C PHE A 104 5.66 -4.27 7.61
N GLU A 105 4.89 -4.03 8.67
CA GLU A 105 5.42 -3.57 9.95
C GLU A 105 6.47 -4.55 10.48
N GLN A 106 6.22 -5.85 10.38
CA GLN A 106 7.20 -6.87 10.76
C GLN A 106 8.46 -6.78 9.90
N GLY A 107 8.36 -6.63 8.58
CA GLY A 107 9.53 -6.44 7.71
C GLY A 107 10.37 -5.21 8.07
N ILE A 108 9.73 -4.13 8.53
CA ILE A 108 10.46 -2.97 9.05
C ILE A 108 11.15 -3.29 10.38
N LYS A 109 10.47 -3.98 11.30
CA LYS A 109 11.06 -4.42 12.56
C LYS A 109 12.24 -5.35 12.35
N ASP A 110 12.15 -6.27 11.38
CA ASP A 110 13.22 -7.18 10.99
C ASP A 110 14.45 -6.39 10.49
N CYS A 111 14.24 -5.36 9.66
CA CYS A 111 15.32 -4.46 9.21
C CYS A 111 15.98 -3.70 10.37
N LEU A 112 15.19 -3.31 11.37
CA LEU A 112 15.65 -2.57 12.55
C LEU A 112 16.16 -3.49 13.68
N GLN A 113 15.99 -4.82 13.54
CA GLN A 113 16.32 -5.83 14.53
C GLN A 113 15.60 -5.63 15.90
N ILE A 114 14.31 -5.29 15.88
CA ILE A 114 13.46 -5.03 17.07
C ILE A 114 12.19 -5.88 17.14
#